data_AF-A0A7X4A3G3-F1
#
_entry.id   AF-A0A7X4A3G3-F1
#
_cell.length_a   1.000
_cell.length_b   1.000
_cell.length_c   1.000
_cell.angle_alpha   90.00
_cell.angle_beta   90.00
_cell.angle_gamma   90.00
#
_symmetry.space_group_name_H-M   'P 1'
#
loop_
_entity.id
_entity.type
_entity.pdbx_description
1 polymer ?
#
loop_
_entity_poly.entity_id
_entity_poly.type
_entity_poly.pdbx_seq_one_letter_code
_entity_poly.pdbx_strand_id
1 'polypeptide(L)'
;MSANEARSRAAAMMAAIRQDGPAPASPEETLFEAVAETAFRRHERIWKPRTLYVNRGYLRKQILPRFAGRQVAEITRQDVMKWFASLCATPVAADRSMPVLSVIMREAERMGFREERSNPCLGIRRHRRNGRERCLSDTKIRSLSACLVARVAERPLAVAAILLLLLTGCRRSEVLTLRWTDLREDSLFLRDSKTGPRTVWLSRAALKVLDGIDRSRNLADTCPGRRWLQRFVKAAWKGRLPRGP
;
A
#
# COMPACT_ATOMS: atom_id res chain seq x y z
N MET A 1 -34.60 -51.77 -17.06
CA MET A 1 -33.39 -50.92 -17.12
C MET A 1 -32.33 -51.61 -16.29
N SER A 2 -31.33 -52.21 -16.94
CA SER A 2 -30.30 -52.98 -16.25
C SER A 2 -29.28 -52.05 -15.57
N ALA A 3 -28.59 -52.54 -14.53
CA ALA A 3 -27.57 -51.76 -13.83
C ALA A 3 -26.42 -51.28 -14.76
N ASN A 4 -26.16 -51.99 -15.86
CA ASN A 4 -25.17 -51.59 -16.87
C ASN A 4 -25.66 -50.47 -17.79
N GLU A 5 -26.95 -50.44 -18.13
CA GLU A 5 -27.55 -49.33 -18.90
C GLU A 5 -27.55 -48.03 -18.11
N ALA A 6 -27.81 -48.10 -16.81
CA ALA A 6 -27.75 -46.95 -15.91
C ALA A 6 -26.33 -46.37 -15.79
N ARG A 7 -25.30 -47.23 -15.71
CA ARG A 7 -23.89 -46.79 -15.68
C ARG A 7 -23.45 -46.17 -17.01
N SER A 8 -23.85 -46.74 -18.15
CA SER A 8 -23.53 -46.17 -19.47
C SER A 8 -24.19 -44.81 -19.68
N ARG A 9 -25.45 -44.64 -19.28
CA ARG A 9 -26.11 -43.32 -19.34
C ARG A 9 -25.47 -42.29 -18.41
N ALA A 10 -25.11 -42.69 -17.19
CA ALA A 10 -24.41 -41.81 -16.26
C ALA A 10 -23.03 -41.39 -16.80
N ALA A 11 -22.27 -42.31 -17.40
CA ALA A 11 -20.98 -42.02 -18.03
C ALA A 11 -21.13 -41.07 -19.24
N ALA A 12 -22.15 -41.28 -20.09
CA ALA A 12 -22.43 -40.40 -21.23
C ALA A 12 -22.84 -38.99 -20.78
N MET A 13 -23.63 -38.89 -19.71
CA MET A 13 -24.09 -37.61 -19.16
C MET A 13 -22.93 -36.82 -18.51
N MET A 14 -22.01 -37.52 -17.82
CA MET A 14 -20.76 -36.92 -17.30
C MET A 14 -19.80 -36.49 -18.41
N ALA A 15 -19.75 -37.23 -19.52
CA ALA A 15 -18.94 -36.87 -20.68
C ALA A 15 -19.49 -35.63 -21.41
N ALA A 16 -20.82 -35.50 -21.53
CA ALA A 16 -21.47 -34.32 -22.10
C ALA A 16 -21.24 -33.06 -21.24
N ILE A 17 -21.34 -33.16 -19.91
CA ILE A 17 -21.03 -32.06 -18.99
C ILE A 17 -19.56 -31.62 -19.10
N ARG A 18 -18.65 -32.54 -19.43
CA ARG A 18 -17.23 -32.22 -19.64
C ARG A 18 -16.98 -31.49 -20.97
N GLN A 19 -17.83 -31.70 -21.97
CA GLN A 19 -17.78 -30.97 -23.25
C GLN A 19 -18.41 -29.57 -23.17
N ASP A 20 -19.44 -29.40 -22.32
CA ASP A 20 -20.04 -28.09 -21.95
C ASP A 20 -19.22 -27.32 -20.88
N GLY A 21 -17.98 -27.74 -20.63
CA GLY A 21 -17.05 -26.97 -19.82
C GLY A 21 -16.79 -25.59 -20.43
N PRO A 22 -16.40 -24.58 -19.62
CA PRO A 22 -16.02 -23.28 -20.15
C PRO A 22 -14.98 -23.47 -21.26
N ALA A 23 -15.17 -22.77 -22.39
CA ALA A 23 -14.26 -22.84 -23.53
C ALA A 23 -12.80 -22.72 -23.05
N PRO A 24 -11.87 -23.50 -23.64
CA PRO A 24 -10.46 -23.41 -23.27
C PRO A 24 -10.01 -21.97 -23.46
N ALA A 25 -9.40 -21.40 -22.41
CA ALA A 25 -8.91 -20.03 -22.44
C ALA A 25 -7.95 -19.86 -23.61
N SER A 26 -8.07 -18.74 -24.32
CA SER A 26 -7.17 -18.44 -25.42
C SER A 26 -5.73 -18.24 -24.90
N PRO A 27 -4.70 -18.53 -25.73
CA PRO A 27 -3.31 -18.34 -25.33
C PRO A 27 -2.97 -16.90 -24.90
N GLU A 28 -3.72 -15.90 -25.38
CA GLU A 28 -3.58 -14.50 -25.02
C GLU A 28 -4.13 -14.20 -23.61
N GLU A 29 -5.22 -14.86 -23.22
CA GLU A 29 -5.83 -14.68 -21.89
C GLU A 29 -4.98 -15.30 -20.77
N THR A 30 -4.18 -16.32 -21.10
CA THR A 30 -3.29 -17.00 -20.18
C THR A 30 -1.91 -16.34 -20.05
N LEU A 31 -1.65 -15.27 -20.83
CA LEU A 31 -0.44 -14.46 -20.68
C LEU A 31 -0.40 -13.75 -19.32
N PHE A 32 0.81 -13.61 -18.79
CA PHE A 32 1.05 -13.02 -17.48
C PHE A 32 0.42 -11.63 -17.32
N GLU A 33 0.57 -10.74 -18.30
CA GLU A 33 0.04 -9.38 -18.30
C GLU A 33 -1.49 -9.33 -18.32
N ALA A 34 -2.15 -10.23 -19.07
CA ALA A 34 -3.60 -10.33 -19.13
C ALA A 34 -4.15 -10.76 -17.76
N VAL A 35 -3.55 -11.79 -17.18
CA VAL A 35 -3.88 -12.27 -15.82
C VAL A 35 -3.60 -11.18 -14.78
N ALA A 36 -2.50 -10.45 -14.91
CA ALA A 36 -2.17 -9.36 -14.01
C ALA A 36 -3.22 -8.25 -14.05
N GLU A 37 -3.67 -7.85 -15.24
CA GLU A 37 -4.71 -6.81 -15.36
C GLU A 37 -6.05 -7.29 -14.79
N THR A 38 -6.42 -8.56 -14.99
CA THR A 38 -7.62 -9.15 -14.37
C THR A 38 -7.50 -9.20 -12.84
N ALA A 39 -6.34 -9.58 -12.31
CA ALA A 39 -6.08 -9.55 -10.88
C ALA A 39 -6.22 -8.13 -10.30
N PHE A 40 -5.69 -7.12 -10.99
CA PHE A 40 -5.77 -5.73 -10.55
C PHE A 40 -7.20 -5.19 -10.61
N ARG A 41 -7.95 -5.43 -11.70
CA ARG A 41 -9.37 -5.06 -11.80
C ARG A 41 -10.21 -5.66 -10.67
N ARG A 42 -9.95 -6.91 -10.28
CA ARG A 42 -10.61 -7.54 -9.12
C ARG A 42 -10.25 -6.84 -7.80
N HIS A 43 -8.98 -6.50 -7.62
CA HIS A 43 -8.49 -5.90 -6.38
C HIS A 43 -8.74 -4.39 -6.28
N GLU A 44 -9.14 -3.70 -7.34
CA GLU A 44 -9.57 -2.29 -7.32
C GLU A 44 -10.71 -2.05 -6.32
N ARG A 45 -11.58 -3.05 -6.13
CA ARG A 45 -12.69 -3.00 -5.15
C ARG A 45 -12.25 -3.24 -3.70
N ILE A 46 -11.07 -3.82 -3.50
CA ILE A 46 -10.60 -4.31 -2.19
C ILE A 46 -9.49 -3.41 -1.63
N TRP A 47 -8.57 -2.97 -2.50
CA TRP A 47 -7.43 -2.16 -2.10
C TRP A 47 -7.78 -0.68 -2.08
N LYS A 48 -7.35 0.01 -1.03
CA LYS A 48 -7.37 1.49 -1.02
C LYS A 48 -6.66 2.02 -2.28
N PRO A 49 -7.10 3.16 -2.87
CA PRO A 49 -6.52 3.71 -4.11
C PRO A 49 -5.00 3.89 -4.04
N ARG A 50 -4.47 4.28 -2.87
CA ARG A 50 -3.02 4.40 -2.66
C ARG A 50 -2.29 3.06 -2.73
N THR A 51 -2.87 1.99 -2.19
CA THR A 51 -2.31 0.64 -2.25
C THR A 51 -2.26 0.15 -3.69
N LEU A 52 -3.34 0.35 -4.44
CA LEU A 52 -3.40 0.05 -5.87
C LEU A 52 -2.31 0.79 -6.67
N TYR A 53 -2.20 2.10 -6.48
CA TYR A 53 -1.17 2.92 -7.15
C TYR A 53 0.25 2.41 -6.88
N VAL A 54 0.55 2.10 -5.61
CA VAL A 54 1.86 1.57 -5.21
C VAL A 54 2.12 0.19 -5.83
N ASN A 55 1.12 -0.70 -5.80
CA ASN A 55 1.23 -2.04 -6.36
C ASN A 55 1.38 -2.02 -7.89
N ARG A 56 0.63 -1.17 -8.61
CA ARG A 56 0.82 -0.96 -10.07
C ARG A 56 2.23 -0.47 -10.37
N GLY A 57 2.77 0.41 -9.51
CA GLY A 57 4.16 0.85 -9.61
C GLY A 57 5.18 -0.29 -9.51
N TYR A 58 4.97 -1.24 -8.60
CA TYR A 58 5.83 -2.44 -8.49
C TYR A 58 5.63 -3.41 -9.65
N LEU A 59 4.38 -3.63 -10.08
CA LEU A 59 4.05 -4.43 -11.26
C LEU A 59 4.84 -3.93 -12.48
N ARG A 60 4.71 -2.64 -12.80
CA ARG A 60 5.34 -2.04 -13.98
C ARG A 60 6.87 -2.05 -13.92
N LYS A 61 7.45 -1.74 -12.76
CA LYS A 61 8.90 -1.50 -12.64
C LYS A 61 9.71 -2.76 -12.35
N GLN A 62 9.11 -3.75 -11.69
CA GLN A 62 9.85 -4.89 -11.14
C GLN A 62 9.39 -6.22 -11.73
N ILE A 63 8.09 -6.37 -12.00
CA ILE A 63 7.51 -7.68 -12.34
C ILE A 63 7.35 -7.84 -13.86
N LEU A 64 6.65 -6.92 -14.53
CA LEU A 64 6.41 -6.99 -15.98
C LEU A 64 7.70 -7.14 -16.81
N PRO A 65 8.81 -6.42 -16.52
CA PRO A 65 10.05 -6.57 -17.29
C PRO A 65 10.61 -8.01 -17.31
N ARG A 66 10.19 -8.87 -16.37
CA ARG A 66 10.69 -10.25 -16.26
C ARG A 66 9.70 -11.31 -16.76
N PHE A 67 8.39 -11.04 -16.66
CA PHE A 67 7.35 -12.06 -16.86
C PHE A 67 6.36 -11.74 -17.99
N ALA A 68 6.35 -10.52 -18.54
CA ALA A 68 5.47 -10.20 -19.67
C ALA A 68 5.76 -11.11 -20.87
N GLY A 69 4.71 -11.50 -21.60
CA GLY A 69 4.77 -12.42 -22.73
C GLY A 69 4.94 -13.90 -22.36
N ARG A 70 5.04 -14.23 -21.06
CA ARG A 70 5.11 -15.64 -20.59
C ARG A 70 3.72 -16.15 -20.25
N GLN A 71 3.50 -17.44 -20.49
CA GLN A 71 2.31 -18.13 -20.02
C GLN A 71 2.37 -18.29 -18.50
N VAL A 72 1.26 -18.01 -17.80
CA VAL A 72 1.23 -18.11 -16.34
C VAL A 72 1.51 -19.53 -15.85
N ALA A 73 1.13 -20.57 -16.60
CA ALA A 73 1.38 -21.97 -16.27
C ALA A 73 2.88 -22.33 -16.25
N GLU A 74 3.67 -21.72 -17.14
CA GLU A 74 5.09 -22.03 -17.31
C GLU A 74 5.99 -21.36 -16.27
N ILE A 75 5.47 -20.40 -15.49
CA ILE A 75 6.28 -19.68 -14.51
C ILE A 75 6.54 -20.60 -13.32
N THR A 76 7.81 -20.98 -13.15
CA THR A 76 8.23 -21.92 -12.10
C THR A 76 8.65 -21.21 -10.82
N ARG A 77 8.73 -21.95 -9.71
CA ARG A 77 9.35 -21.46 -8.48
C ARG A 77 10.80 -21.00 -8.70
N GLN A 78 11.56 -21.71 -9.53
CA GLN A 78 12.94 -21.36 -9.86
C GLN A 78 13.03 -20.02 -10.59
N ASP A 79 12.11 -19.73 -11.51
CA ASP A 79 12.01 -18.42 -12.16
C ASP A 79 11.79 -17.30 -11.15
N VAL A 80 10.85 -17.49 -10.22
CA VAL A 80 10.54 -16.51 -9.17
C VAL A 80 11.74 -16.32 -8.25
N MET A 81 12.47 -17.37 -7.89
CA MET A 81 13.68 -17.28 -7.06
C MET A 81 14.79 -16.52 -7.78
N LYS A 82 15.04 -16.82 -9.07
CA LYS A 82 16.03 -16.10 -9.89
C LYS A 82 15.69 -14.61 -10.00
N TRP A 83 14.43 -14.28 -10.26
CA TRP A 83 13.93 -12.91 -10.28
C TRP A 83 14.06 -12.21 -8.92
N PHE A 84 13.71 -12.90 -7.83
CA PHE A 84 13.79 -12.31 -6.49
C PHE A 84 15.25 -12.04 -6.09
N ALA A 85 16.16 -12.94 -6.46
CA ALA A 85 17.60 -12.77 -6.25
C ALA A 85 18.19 -11.63 -7.07
N SER A 86 17.70 -11.38 -8.31
CA SER A 86 18.18 -10.26 -9.12
C SER A 86 17.84 -8.89 -8.52
N LEU A 87 16.94 -8.83 -7.53
CA LEU A 87 16.58 -7.62 -6.80
C LEU A 87 17.39 -7.42 -5.50
N CYS A 88 18.53 -8.11 -5.34
CA CYS A 88 19.38 -8.05 -4.15
C CYS A 88 19.84 -6.64 -3.78
N ALA A 89 20.11 -5.77 -4.78
CA ALA A 89 20.48 -4.37 -4.56
C ALA A 89 19.32 -3.51 -4.02
N THR A 90 18.08 -3.98 -4.17
CA THR A 90 16.86 -3.27 -3.73
C THR A 90 15.92 -4.19 -2.93
N PRO A 91 16.36 -4.70 -1.76
CA PRO A 91 15.64 -5.74 -1.02
C PRO A 91 14.23 -5.30 -0.59
N VAL A 92 14.04 -3.99 -0.34
CA VAL A 92 12.71 -3.44 -0.05
C VAL A 92 11.78 -3.52 -1.26
N ALA A 93 12.28 -3.26 -2.47
CA ALA A 93 11.48 -3.39 -3.68
C ALA A 93 11.16 -4.86 -3.97
N ALA A 94 12.12 -5.77 -3.77
CA ALA A 94 11.92 -7.21 -3.87
C ALA A 94 10.78 -7.69 -2.95
N ASP A 95 10.89 -7.39 -1.65
CA ASP A 95 9.91 -7.80 -0.64
C ASP A 95 8.51 -7.21 -0.87
N ARG A 96 8.43 -6.03 -1.49
CA ARG A 96 7.17 -5.37 -1.83
C ARG A 96 6.56 -5.89 -3.12
N SER A 97 7.37 -6.38 -4.05
CA SER A 97 6.92 -6.94 -5.32
C SER A 97 6.44 -8.39 -5.15
N MET A 98 7.04 -9.17 -4.24
CA MET A 98 6.67 -10.57 -4.02
C MET A 98 5.18 -10.79 -3.70
N PRO A 99 4.52 -10.03 -2.78
CA PRO A 99 3.09 -10.16 -2.57
C PRO A 99 2.24 -9.80 -3.79
N VAL A 100 2.69 -8.84 -4.62
CA VAL A 100 1.98 -8.44 -5.85
C VAL A 100 2.02 -9.59 -6.86
N LEU A 101 3.19 -10.19 -7.07
CA LEU A 101 3.32 -11.37 -7.92
C LEU A 101 2.46 -12.53 -7.40
N SER A 102 2.47 -12.76 -6.08
CA SER A 102 1.69 -13.82 -5.46
C SER A 102 0.17 -13.61 -5.64
N VAL A 103 -0.33 -12.37 -5.66
CA VAL A 103 -1.74 -12.06 -5.97
C VAL A 103 -2.07 -12.43 -7.41
N ILE A 104 -1.20 -12.11 -8.36
CA ILE A 104 -1.39 -12.43 -9.79
C ILE A 104 -1.42 -13.95 -9.98
N MET A 105 -0.49 -14.67 -9.35
CA MET A 105 -0.46 -16.14 -9.42
C MET A 105 -1.68 -16.79 -8.75
N ARG A 106 -2.19 -16.23 -7.66
CA ARG A 106 -3.47 -16.69 -7.07
C ARG A 106 -4.65 -16.45 -7.98
N GLU A 107 -4.64 -15.36 -8.74
CA GLU A 107 -5.69 -15.11 -9.73
C GLU A 107 -5.60 -16.13 -10.87
N ALA A 108 -4.39 -16.50 -11.31
CA ALA A 108 -4.19 -17.58 -12.29
C ALA A 108 -4.75 -18.92 -11.80
N GLU A 109 -4.51 -19.28 -10.53
CA GLU A 109 -5.11 -20.47 -9.90
C GLU A 109 -6.64 -20.39 -9.88
N ARG A 110 -7.18 -19.22 -9.47
CA ARG A 110 -8.64 -18.98 -9.42
C ARG A 110 -9.32 -19.11 -10.78
N MET A 111 -8.62 -18.78 -11.86
CA MET A 111 -9.14 -18.87 -13.23
C MET A 111 -8.88 -20.24 -13.87
N GLY A 112 -8.24 -21.18 -13.16
CA GLY A 112 -7.90 -22.50 -13.69
C GLY A 112 -6.74 -22.50 -14.69
N PHE A 113 -6.02 -21.39 -14.83
CA PHE A 113 -4.85 -21.28 -15.72
C PHE A 113 -3.59 -21.89 -15.09
N ARG A 114 -3.69 -22.23 -13.80
CA ARG A 114 -2.70 -22.98 -13.03
C ARG A 114 -3.44 -23.95 -12.12
N GLU A 115 -2.80 -25.06 -11.80
CA GLU A 115 -3.30 -26.01 -10.79
C GLU A 115 -3.51 -25.32 -9.44
N GLU A 116 -4.51 -25.75 -8.69
CA GLU A 116 -4.78 -25.20 -7.36
C GLU A 116 -3.58 -25.42 -6.43
N ARG A 117 -3.22 -24.40 -5.64
CA ARG A 117 -2.10 -24.41 -4.68
C ARG A 117 -0.70 -24.56 -5.34
N SER A 118 -0.59 -24.32 -6.65
CA SER A 118 0.67 -24.35 -7.41
C SER A 118 1.42 -23.00 -7.43
N ASN A 119 1.01 -22.01 -6.62
CA ASN A 119 1.58 -20.66 -6.61
C ASN A 119 3.10 -20.68 -6.41
N PRO A 120 3.91 -20.23 -7.40
CA PRO A 120 5.36 -20.34 -7.35
C PRO A 120 5.99 -19.40 -6.31
N CYS A 121 5.24 -18.44 -5.76
CA CYS A 121 5.71 -17.55 -4.70
C CYS A 121 5.59 -18.16 -3.29
N LEU A 122 4.86 -19.27 -3.14
CA LEU A 122 4.56 -19.86 -1.84
C LEU A 122 5.84 -20.35 -1.14
N GLY A 123 6.04 -19.99 0.12
CA GLY A 123 7.19 -20.43 0.91
C GLY A 123 8.54 -19.79 0.53
N ILE A 124 8.59 -18.78 -0.34
CA ILE A 124 9.80 -17.99 -0.57
C ILE A 124 10.03 -17.04 0.61
N ARG A 125 11.18 -17.18 1.28
CA ARG A 125 11.54 -16.35 2.44
C ARG A 125 11.86 -14.92 1.99
N ARG A 126 11.17 -13.95 2.60
CA ARG A 126 11.40 -12.51 2.39
C ARG A 126 12.63 -12.03 3.17
N HIS A 127 13.22 -10.93 2.73
CA HIS A 127 14.37 -10.34 3.44
C HIS A 127 13.96 -9.87 4.84
N ARG A 128 14.87 -10.03 5.81
CA ARG A 128 14.64 -9.50 7.16
C ARG A 128 14.69 -7.98 7.09
N ARG A 129 13.60 -7.33 7.45
CA ARG A 129 13.56 -5.87 7.59
C ARG A 129 14.07 -5.51 8.98
N ASN A 130 15.22 -4.84 9.03
CA ASN A 130 15.65 -4.18 10.26
C ASN A 130 14.77 -2.94 10.43
N GLY A 131 13.97 -2.93 11.49
CA GLY A 131 13.26 -1.74 11.93
C GLY A 131 14.26 -0.60 12.12
N ARG A 132 13.91 0.59 11.66
CA ARG A 132 14.68 1.79 11.98
C ARG A 132 13.91 2.55 13.03
N GLU A 133 14.37 2.49 14.27
CA GLU A 133 13.89 3.36 15.33
C GLU A 133 14.76 4.61 15.33
N ARG A 134 14.14 5.75 15.03
CA ARG A 134 14.78 7.05 15.12
C ARG A 134 13.92 7.89 16.03
N CYS A 135 14.26 7.98 17.31
CA CYS A 135 13.57 8.90 18.20
C CYS A 135 14.25 10.26 18.16
N LEU A 136 13.48 11.32 18.37
CA LEU A 136 14.05 12.65 18.60
C LEU A 136 14.57 12.69 20.04
N SER A 137 15.83 13.06 20.22
CA SER A 137 16.37 13.38 21.55
C SER A 137 15.86 14.73 22.01
N ASP A 138 15.90 15.00 23.32
CA ASP A 138 15.47 16.28 23.89
C ASP A 138 16.16 17.49 23.23
N THR A 139 17.45 17.38 22.96
CA THR A 139 18.22 18.38 22.21
C THR A 139 17.66 18.64 20.81
N LYS A 140 17.22 17.59 20.10
CA LYS A 140 16.61 17.72 18.77
C LYS A 140 15.19 18.26 18.85
N ILE A 141 14.44 17.93 19.90
CA ILE A 141 13.12 18.51 20.15
C ILE A 141 13.25 20.02 20.37
N ARG A 142 14.18 20.46 21.23
CA ARG A 142 14.44 21.89 21.46
C ARG A 142 14.83 22.62 20.18
N SER A 143 15.75 22.05 19.40
CA SER A 143 16.17 22.60 18.10
C SER A 143 15.01 22.68 17.10
N LEU A 144 14.17 21.64 17.05
CA LEU A 144 12.96 21.63 16.22
C LEU A 144 12.00 22.74 16.67
N SER A 145 11.73 22.88 17.96
CA SER A 145 10.84 23.92 18.51
C SER A 145 11.32 25.32 18.12
N ALA A 146 12.60 25.63 18.28
CA ALA A 146 13.16 26.93 17.86
C ALA A 146 12.97 27.19 16.37
N CYS A 147 13.20 26.17 15.53
CA CYS A 147 13.00 26.25 14.08
C CYS A 147 11.53 26.48 13.69
N LEU A 148 10.59 25.90 14.45
CA LEU A 148 9.15 26.07 14.22
C LEU A 148 8.69 27.49 14.60
N VAL A 149 9.15 28.02 15.73
CA VAL A 149 8.84 29.38 16.18
C VAL A 149 9.28 30.41 15.13
N ALA A 150 10.50 30.28 14.61
CA ALA A 150 11.02 31.18 13.56
C ALA A 150 10.23 31.15 12.24
N ARG A 151 9.37 30.14 12.02
CA ARG A 151 8.65 29.92 10.76
C ARG A 151 7.14 30.06 10.88
N VAL A 152 6.63 30.41 12.05
CA VAL A 152 5.18 30.50 12.28
C VAL A 152 4.52 31.59 11.43
N ALA A 153 5.19 32.74 11.26
CA ALA A 153 4.70 33.85 10.45
C ALA A 153 4.65 33.49 8.95
N GLU A 154 5.71 32.82 8.45
CA GLU A 154 5.80 32.44 7.03
C GLU A 154 4.91 31.23 6.67
N ARG A 155 4.81 30.24 7.57
CA ARG A 155 4.19 28.93 7.30
C ARG A 155 3.35 28.41 8.48
N PRO A 156 2.30 29.14 8.89
CA PRO A 156 1.51 28.80 10.08
C PRO A 156 0.90 27.39 10.01
N LEU A 157 0.30 27.01 8.87
CA LEU A 157 -0.32 25.70 8.70
C LEU A 157 0.67 24.53 8.79
N ALA A 158 1.89 24.72 8.28
CA ALA A 158 2.89 23.67 8.29
C ALA A 158 3.51 23.50 9.68
N VAL A 159 3.70 24.61 10.41
CA VAL A 159 4.10 24.59 11.82
C VAL A 159 3.03 23.89 12.67
N ALA A 160 1.77 24.27 12.52
CA ALA A 160 0.65 23.66 13.23
C ALA A 160 0.57 22.15 12.97
N ALA A 161 0.70 21.71 11.71
CA ALA A 161 0.73 20.29 11.37
C ALA A 161 1.85 19.52 12.09
N ILE A 162 3.05 20.10 12.23
CA ILE A 162 4.17 19.45 12.93
C ILE A 162 3.90 19.38 14.43
N LEU A 163 3.41 20.47 15.03
CA LEU A 163 3.06 20.49 16.45
C LEU A 163 1.96 19.46 16.76
N LEU A 164 0.93 19.37 15.93
CA LEU A 164 -0.10 18.35 16.07
C LEU A 164 0.46 16.92 15.99
N LEU A 165 1.41 16.66 15.08
CA LEU A 165 2.07 15.35 15.01
C LEU A 165 2.85 15.01 16.29
N LEU A 166 3.53 16.00 16.88
CA LEU A 166 4.28 15.83 18.12
C LEU A 166 3.35 15.62 19.33
N LEU A 167 2.27 16.39 19.41
CA LEU A 167 1.38 16.42 20.56
C LEU A 167 0.37 15.26 20.59
N THR A 168 -0.01 14.74 19.43
CA THR A 168 -1.06 13.70 19.31
C THR A 168 -0.53 12.32 18.94
N GLY A 169 0.71 12.22 18.45
CA GLY A 169 1.25 10.97 17.92
C GLY A 169 0.51 10.43 16.70
N CYS A 170 -0.36 11.22 16.06
CA CYS A 170 -1.09 10.80 14.88
C CYS A 170 -0.15 10.56 13.69
N ARG A 171 -0.58 9.73 12.73
CA ARG A 171 0.19 9.54 11.50
C ARG A 171 0.16 10.81 10.68
N ARG A 172 1.26 11.08 9.97
CA ARG A 172 1.36 12.22 9.05
C ARG A 172 0.17 12.32 8.08
N SER A 173 -0.28 11.20 7.52
CA SER A 173 -1.43 11.21 6.61
C SER A 173 -2.73 11.60 7.31
N GLU A 174 -2.90 11.20 8.57
CA GLU A 174 -4.09 11.50 9.37
C GLU A 174 -4.16 13.02 9.59
N VAL A 175 -3.10 13.64 10.11
CA VAL A 175 -3.07 15.10 10.35
C VAL A 175 -3.25 15.93 9.06
N LEU A 176 -2.63 15.51 7.96
CA LEU A 176 -2.71 16.24 6.68
C LEU A 176 -3.98 16.01 5.88
N THR A 177 -4.92 15.23 6.40
CA THR A 177 -6.24 15.03 5.80
C THR A 177 -7.38 15.38 6.75
N LEU A 178 -7.06 15.94 7.92
CA LEU A 178 -8.03 16.49 8.87
C LEU A 178 -8.83 17.61 8.22
N ARG A 179 -10.13 17.59 8.51
CA ARG A 179 -11.07 18.67 8.22
C ARG A 179 -11.61 19.23 9.52
N TRP A 180 -12.08 20.47 9.51
CA TRP A 180 -12.71 21.07 10.69
C TRP A 180 -13.92 20.28 11.19
N THR A 181 -14.63 19.57 10.30
CA THR A 181 -15.74 18.67 10.66
C THR A 181 -15.31 17.47 11.52
N ASP A 182 -14.01 17.14 11.53
CA ASP A 182 -13.45 16.05 12.32
C ASP A 182 -13.11 16.49 13.76
N LEU A 183 -13.02 17.81 13.98
CA LEU A 183 -12.81 18.37 15.30
C LEU A 183 -14.11 18.34 16.09
N ARG A 184 -14.03 17.78 17.29
CA ARG A 184 -15.01 17.90 18.37
C ARG A 184 -14.44 18.83 19.43
N GLU A 185 -15.18 19.06 20.51
CA GLU A 185 -14.80 19.98 21.58
C GLU A 185 -13.38 19.73 22.11
N ASP A 186 -13.02 18.46 22.34
CA ASP A 186 -11.75 18.05 22.95
C ASP A 186 -11.11 16.84 22.24
N SER A 187 -11.59 16.48 21.04
CA SER A 187 -11.12 15.30 20.33
C SER A 187 -11.14 15.44 18.80
N LEU A 188 -10.30 14.63 18.13
CA LEU A 188 -10.29 14.47 16.68
C LEU A 188 -10.86 13.11 16.30
N PHE A 189 -11.84 13.11 15.41
CA PHE A 189 -12.34 11.90 14.79
C PHE A 189 -11.59 11.58 13.49
N LEU A 190 -10.66 10.62 13.54
CA LEU A 190 -9.86 10.21 12.39
C LEU A 190 -10.65 9.23 11.52
N ARG A 191 -11.30 9.74 10.47
CA ARG A 191 -12.11 8.94 9.54
C ARG A 191 -11.30 7.91 8.74
N ASP A 192 -10.15 8.32 8.18
CA ASP A 192 -9.30 7.46 7.35
C ASP A 192 -7.96 7.22 8.04
N SER A 193 -7.87 6.09 8.74
CA SER A 193 -6.63 5.62 9.34
C SER A 193 -6.16 4.32 8.70
N LYS A 194 -4.88 4.00 8.89
CA LYS A 194 -4.31 2.71 8.44
C LYS A 194 -5.01 1.52 9.10
N THR A 195 -5.56 1.70 10.31
CA THR A 195 -6.15 0.66 11.15
C THR A 195 -7.65 0.83 11.34
N GLY A 196 -8.31 1.66 10.51
CA GLY A 196 -9.73 1.99 10.64
C GLY A 196 -10.00 3.25 11.48
N PRO A 197 -11.26 3.72 11.53
CA PRO A 197 -11.60 4.98 12.20
C PRO A 197 -11.27 4.95 13.69
N ARG A 198 -10.81 6.08 14.25
CA ARG A 198 -10.55 6.20 15.70
C ARG A 198 -10.65 7.64 16.20
N THR A 199 -10.92 7.79 17.49
CA THR A 199 -10.91 9.08 18.18
C THR A 199 -9.57 9.31 18.88
N VAL A 200 -9.06 10.54 18.83
CA VAL A 200 -7.85 10.98 19.54
C VAL A 200 -8.21 12.17 20.42
N TRP A 201 -8.07 12.02 21.73
CA TRP A 201 -8.28 13.10 22.69
C TRP A 201 -7.13 14.11 22.63
N LEU A 202 -7.48 15.39 22.67
CA LEU A 202 -6.53 16.48 22.51
C LEU A 202 -6.10 17.04 23.86
N SER A 203 -4.80 17.31 23.97
CA SER A 203 -4.28 18.09 25.08
C SER A 203 -4.63 19.57 24.91
N ARG A 204 -4.63 20.33 26.01
CA ARG A 204 -4.79 21.81 25.97
C ARG A 204 -3.81 22.48 25.01
N ALA A 205 -2.59 21.96 24.91
CA ALA A 205 -1.59 22.47 23.98
C ALA A 205 -1.98 22.22 22.51
N ALA A 206 -2.57 21.05 22.20
CA ALA A 206 -3.03 20.73 20.85
C ALA A 206 -4.25 21.58 20.46
N LEU A 207 -5.17 21.83 21.40
CA LEU A 207 -6.31 22.73 21.20
C LEU A 207 -5.84 24.16 20.88
N LYS A 208 -4.90 24.71 21.67
CA LYS A 208 -4.30 26.03 21.40
C LYS A 208 -3.68 26.14 20.00
N VAL A 209 -3.06 25.07 19.50
CA VAL A 209 -2.50 25.05 18.14
C VAL A 209 -3.62 25.13 17.10
N LEU A 210 -4.75 24.46 17.31
CA LEU A 210 -5.90 24.51 16.41
C LEU A 210 -6.63 25.85 16.47
N ASP A 211 -6.77 26.45 17.65
CA ASP A 211 -7.39 27.77 17.82
C ASP A 211 -6.63 28.88 17.10
N GLY A 212 -5.30 28.73 16.96
CA GLY A 212 -4.45 29.64 16.21
C GLY A 212 -4.54 29.51 14.68
N ILE A 213 -5.36 28.61 14.15
CA ILE A 213 -5.53 28.42 12.71
C ILE A 213 -6.85 29.02 12.25
N ASP A 214 -6.77 29.83 11.20
CA ASP A 214 -7.92 30.34 10.45
C ASP A 214 -8.79 29.17 9.92
N ARG A 215 -10.04 29.10 10.39
CA ARG A 215 -10.99 28.02 10.08
C ARG A 215 -11.46 28.00 8.63
N SER A 216 -11.23 29.06 7.87
CA SER A 216 -11.45 29.05 6.42
C SER A 216 -10.44 28.17 5.66
N ARG A 217 -9.32 27.80 6.31
CA ARG A 217 -8.25 26.98 5.73
C ARG A 217 -8.24 25.59 6.35
N ASN A 218 -8.12 24.55 5.54
CA ASN A 218 -7.86 23.20 6.05
C ASN A 218 -6.35 22.95 6.19
N LEU A 219 -5.96 22.14 7.17
CA LEU A 219 -4.59 21.61 7.26
C LEU A 219 -4.17 20.85 5.98
N ALA A 220 -5.15 20.30 5.26
CA ALA A 220 -4.99 19.67 3.95
C ALA A 220 -4.61 20.66 2.82
N ASP A 221 -4.90 21.96 2.98
CA ASP A 221 -4.64 23.02 2.00
C ASP A 221 -3.18 23.48 2.00
N THR A 222 -2.31 22.77 2.73
CA THR A 222 -0.85 22.86 2.60
C THR A 222 -0.36 22.36 1.22
N CYS A 223 -0.99 22.73 0.10
CA CYS A 223 -0.81 22.06 -1.19
C CYS A 223 0.51 22.36 -1.94
N PRO A 224 1.25 23.47 -1.71
CA PRO A 224 2.69 23.50 -2.01
C PRO A 224 3.51 22.82 -0.89
N GLY A 225 2.92 22.76 0.32
CA GLY A 225 3.49 22.29 1.57
C GLY A 225 3.54 20.77 1.78
N ARG A 226 2.83 19.91 1.02
CA ARG A 226 2.99 18.46 1.18
C ARG A 226 4.43 18.04 0.89
N ARG A 227 5.09 18.61 -0.12
CA ARG A 227 6.51 18.34 -0.42
C ARG A 227 7.44 19.03 0.56
N TRP A 228 7.17 20.28 0.93
CA TRP A 228 7.99 21.01 1.91
C TRP A 228 7.94 20.35 3.30
N LEU A 229 6.76 20.08 3.84
CA LEU A 229 6.58 19.39 5.11
C LEU A 229 7.20 17.99 5.08
N GLN A 230 7.07 17.27 3.95
CA GLN A 230 7.77 15.99 3.78
C GLN A 230 9.29 16.14 3.85
N ARG A 231 9.86 17.17 3.18
CA ARG A 231 11.29 17.45 3.21
C ARG A 231 11.73 17.95 4.59
N PHE A 232 10.95 18.80 5.24
CA PHE A 232 11.22 19.38 6.54
C PHE A 232 11.16 18.32 7.64
N VAL A 233 10.10 17.50 7.71
CA VAL A 233 10.03 16.37 8.63
C VAL A 233 11.18 15.40 8.36
N LYS A 234 11.46 15.07 7.09
CA LYS A 234 12.60 14.20 6.75
C LYS A 234 13.96 14.84 7.11
N ALA A 235 14.09 16.16 7.05
CA ALA A 235 15.29 16.90 7.41
C ALA A 235 15.46 16.98 8.93
N ALA A 236 14.41 17.30 9.68
CA ALA A 236 14.34 17.25 11.14
C ALA A 236 14.79 15.88 11.66
N TRP A 237 14.22 14.81 11.11
CA TRP A 237 14.55 13.43 11.47
C TRP A 237 15.90 12.94 10.96
N LYS A 238 16.57 13.70 10.09
CA LYS A 238 17.94 13.46 9.62
C LYS A 238 18.97 14.39 10.28
N GLY A 239 18.56 15.28 11.19
CA GLY A 239 19.44 16.29 11.77
C GLY A 239 19.97 17.30 10.76
N ARG A 240 19.27 17.48 9.63
CA ARG A 240 19.62 18.41 8.55
C ARG A 240 18.62 19.55 8.48
N LEU A 241 18.11 20.00 9.62
CA LEU A 241 17.31 21.23 9.64
C LEU A 241 18.17 22.34 9.04
N PRO A 242 17.65 23.11 8.08
CA PRO A 242 18.35 24.32 7.67
C PRO A 242 18.55 25.14 8.93
N ARG A 243 19.82 25.51 9.21
CA ARG A 243 20.12 26.53 10.21
C ARG A 243 19.31 27.76 9.81
N GLY A 244 18.76 28.47 10.79
CA GLY A 244 18.05 29.73 10.52
C GLY A 244 18.95 30.69 9.73
N PRO A 245 18.37 31.72 9.11
CA PRO A 245 19.18 32.86 8.68
C PRO A 245 20.05 33.37 9.85
#